data_AF-A0A377KDL2-F1
#
_entry.id   AF-A0A377KDL2-F1
#
_cell.length_a   1.000
_cell.length_b   1.000
_cell.length_c   1.000
_cell.angle_alpha   90.00
_cell.angle_beta   90.00
_cell.angle_gamma   90.00
#
_symmetry.space_group_name_H-M   'P 1'
#
loop_
_entity.id
_entity.type
_entity.pdbx_description
1 polymer ?
#
loop_
_entity_poly.entity_id
_entity_poly.type
_entity_poly.pdbx_seq_one_letter_code
_entity_poly.pdbx_strand_id
1 'polypeptide(L)'
;MTKELAQKGEITERDKVIFAAYQTSGSAIITNYFSSGVAVFAFLGTSVIVPLAVILVFKFVGANILRVWLNFEERRNPTQGAQA
;
A
#
# COMPACT_ATOMS: atom_id res chain seq x y z
N MET A 1 -9.96 -11.74 6.85
CA MET A 1 -8.48 -11.80 6.91
C MET A 1 -7.86 -10.90 7.98
N THR A 2 -7.58 -9.62 7.77
CA THR A 2 -6.87 -8.79 8.78
C THR A 2 -7.67 -8.60 10.07
N LYS A 3 -9.00 -8.55 9.99
CA LYS A 3 -9.89 -8.55 11.17
C LYS A 3 -9.81 -9.83 11.99
N GLU A 4 -9.67 -10.99 11.35
CA GLU A 4 -9.61 -12.29 12.04
C GLU A 4 -8.27 -12.52 12.72
N LEU A 5 -7.16 -12.13 12.07
CA LEU A 5 -5.82 -12.16 12.65
C LEU A 5 -5.74 -11.23 13.88
N ALA A 6 -6.40 -10.07 13.82
CA ALA A 6 -6.51 -9.16 14.94
C ALA A 6 -7.35 -9.73 16.10
N GLN A 7 -8.47 -10.39 15.79
CA GLN A 7 -9.31 -11.05 16.78
C GLN A 7 -8.61 -12.22 17.48
N LYS A 8 -7.68 -12.88 16.79
CA LYS A 8 -6.81 -13.93 17.35
C LYS A 8 -5.63 -13.39 18.15
N GLY A 9 -5.41 -12.06 18.19
CA GLY A 9 -4.29 -11.43 18.87
C GLY A 9 -2.93 -11.65 18.20
N GLU A 10 -2.90 -12.16 16.96
CA GLU A 10 -1.65 -12.46 16.24
C GLU A 10 -1.01 -11.23 15.59
N ILE A 11 -1.75 -10.13 15.46
CA ILE A 11 -1.28 -8.86 14.90
C ILE A 11 -1.69 -7.70 15.77
N THR A 12 -0.78 -6.75 15.90
CA THR A 12 -1.00 -5.50 16.64
C THR A 12 -1.84 -4.52 15.82
N GLU A 13 -2.35 -3.48 16.47
CA GLU A 13 -3.08 -2.39 15.82
C GLU A 13 -2.19 -1.62 14.83
N ARG A 14 -0.90 -1.49 15.16
CA ARG A 14 0.14 -1.02 14.25
C ARG A 14 0.22 -1.88 12.98
N ASP A 15 0.26 -3.21 13.13
CA ASP A 15 0.34 -4.12 11.98
C ASP A 15 -0.89 -3.99 11.09
N LYS A 16 -2.08 -3.80 11.68
CA LYS A 16 -3.31 -3.52 10.92
C LYS A 16 -3.22 -2.25 10.10
N VAL A 17 -2.71 -1.15 10.65
CA VAL A 17 -2.55 0.12 9.93
C VAL A 17 -1.56 -0.04 8.78
N ILE A 18 -0.42 -0.71 9.01
CA ILE A 18 0.57 -0.99 7.97
C ILE A 18 -0.03 -1.86 6.86
N PHE A 19 -0.79 -2.90 7.21
CA PHE A 19 -1.40 -3.80 6.25
C PHE A 19 -2.48 -3.10 5.42
N ALA A 20 -3.37 -2.35 6.08
CA ALA A 20 -4.42 -1.60 5.43
C ALA A 20 -3.83 -0.58 4.44
N ALA A 21 -2.79 0.14 4.84
CA ALA A 21 -2.16 1.12 3.97
C ALA A 21 -1.34 0.49 2.83
N TYR A 22 -0.71 -0.67 3.04
CA TYR A 22 -0.09 -1.44 1.96
C TYR A 22 -1.11 -1.89 0.91
N GLN A 23 -2.32 -2.27 1.36
CA GLN A 23 -3.41 -2.69 0.50
C GLN A 23 -3.97 -1.48 -0.27
N THR A 24 -4.22 -0.36 0.41
CA THR A 24 -4.76 0.86 -0.21
C THR A 24 -3.80 1.51 -1.21
N SER A 25 -2.50 1.55 -0.91
CA SER A 25 -1.49 2.25 -1.75
C SER A 25 -1.33 1.66 -3.17
N GLY A 26 -1.52 0.35 -3.34
CA GLY A 26 -1.37 -0.30 -4.65
C GLY A 26 -2.68 -0.56 -5.39
N SER A 27 -3.76 -0.81 -4.66
CA SER A 27 -5.00 -1.35 -5.25
C SER A 27 -5.69 -0.34 -6.16
N ALA A 28 -5.74 0.94 -5.78
CA ALA A 28 -6.40 1.98 -6.56
C ALA A 28 -5.70 2.26 -7.90
N ILE A 29 -4.36 2.33 -7.89
CA ILE A 29 -3.57 2.66 -9.10
C ILE A 29 -3.60 1.51 -10.09
N ILE A 30 -3.44 0.27 -9.63
CA ILE A 30 -3.51 -0.93 -10.49
C ILE A 30 -4.92 -1.09 -11.07
N THR A 31 -5.96 -0.87 -10.27
CA THR A 31 -7.35 -0.94 -10.75
C THR A 31 -7.62 0.13 -11.80
N ASN A 32 -7.15 1.37 -11.58
CA ASN A 32 -7.30 2.42 -12.58
C ASN A 32 -6.54 2.09 -13.88
N TYR A 33 -5.34 1.52 -13.77
CA TYR A 33 -4.54 1.12 -14.94
C TYR A 33 -5.27 0.10 -15.84
N PHE A 34 -5.88 -0.92 -15.25
CA PHE A 34 -6.63 -1.92 -16.02
C PHE A 34 -8.06 -1.51 -16.37
N SER A 35 -8.66 -0.57 -15.63
CA SER A 35 -10.01 -0.09 -15.92
C SER A 35 -10.03 0.95 -17.04
N SER A 36 -9.29 2.07 -16.89
CA SER A 36 -9.29 3.17 -17.86
C SER A 36 -8.12 3.06 -18.86
N GLY A 37 -6.96 2.56 -18.41
CA GLY A 37 -5.77 2.45 -19.25
C GLY A 37 -5.91 1.46 -20.41
N VAL A 38 -6.75 0.42 -20.27
CA VAL A 38 -7.01 -0.58 -21.31
C VAL A 38 -7.46 0.05 -22.63
N ALA A 39 -8.25 1.13 -22.59
CA ALA A 39 -8.71 1.83 -23.80
C ALA A 39 -7.55 2.44 -24.60
N VAL A 40 -6.42 2.73 -23.94
CA VAL A 40 -5.25 3.37 -24.52
C VAL A 40 -4.17 2.35 -24.90
N PHE A 41 -4.29 1.08 -24.48
CA PHE A 41 -3.29 0.04 -24.74
C PHE A 41 -3.09 -0.22 -26.24
N ALA A 42 -4.14 -0.08 -27.05
CA ALA A 42 -4.04 -0.21 -28.52
C ALA A 42 -3.22 0.90 -29.18
N PHE A 43 -3.02 2.03 -28.50
CA PHE A 43 -2.28 3.20 -29.00
C PHE A 43 -0.89 3.33 -28.37
N LEU A 44 -0.57 2.50 -27.38
CA LEU A 44 0.74 2.48 -26.73
C LEU A 44 1.77 1.83 -27.65
N GLY A 45 2.79 2.59 -28.05
CA GLY A 45 3.95 2.06 -28.81
C GLY A 45 4.94 1.23 -27.96
N THR A 46 4.58 0.93 -26.71
CA THR A 46 5.42 0.19 -25.75
C THR A 46 4.61 -0.93 -25.10
N SER A 47 5.31 -1.93 -24.55
CA SER A 47 4.66 -3.04 -23.87
C SER A 47 3.86 -2.56 -22.65
N VAL A 48 2.64 -3.08 -22.50
CA VAL A 48 1.75 -2.89 -21.35
C VAL A 48 2.44 -3.26 -20.01
N ILE A 49 3.48 -4.10 -20.07
CA ILE A 49 4.26 -4.48 -18.89
C ILE A 49 5.08 -3.31 -18.34
N VAL A 50 5.51 -2.36 -19.19
CA VAL A 50 6.40 -1.26 -18.77
C VAL A 50 5.72 -0.32 -17.77
N PRO A 51 4.54 0.26 -18.04
CA PRO A 51 3.84 1.08 -17.04
C PRO A 51 3.42 0.28 -15.82
N LEU A 52 3.04 -0.99 -15.99
CA LEU A 52 2.69 -1.88 -14.87
C LEU A 52 3.89 -2.09 -13.94
N ALA A 53 5.09 -2.30 -14.48
CA ALA A 53 6.31 -2.43 -13.70
C ALA A 53 6.61 -1.15 -12.90
N VAL A 54 6.42 0.03 -13.52
CA VAL A 54 6.55 1.32 -12.83
C VAL A 54 5.57 1.40 -11.66
N ILE A 55 4.30 1.04 -11.85
CA ILE A 55 3.29 1.00 -10.78
C ILE A 55 3.72 0.07 -9.64
N LEU A 56 4.26 -1.11 -9.94
CA LEU A 56 4.74 -2.06 -8.94
C LEU A 56 5.96 -1.55 -8.17
N VAL A 57 6.89 -0.87 -8.84
CA VAL A 57 8.04 -0.21 -8.18
C VAL A 57 7.55 0.89 -7.24
N PHE A 58 6.67 1.77 -7.71
CA PHE A 58 6.10 2.82 -6.87
C PHE A 58 5.26 2.27 -5.71
N LYS A 59 4.57 1.14 -5.89
CA LYS A 59 3.90 0.43 -4.79
C LYS A 59 4.91 0.03 -3.71
N PHE A 60 6.05 -0.54 -4.10
CA PHE A 60 7.09 -0.94 -3.16
C PHE A 60 7.68 0.29 -2.45
N VAL A 61 8.03 1.34 -3.20
CA VAL A 61 8.59 2.58 -2.63
C VAL A 61 7.61 3.25 -1.67
N GLY A 62 6.35 3.45 -2.08
CA GLY A 62 5.33 4.10 -1.26
C GLY A 62 5.03 3.34 0.03
N ALA A 63 4.99 2.01 -0.03
CA ALA A 63 4.84 1.17 1.15
C ALA A 63 6.00 1.32 2.14
N ASN A 64 7.23 1.40 1.64
CA ASN A 64 8.42 1.57 2.49
C ASN A 64 8.51 2.98 3.07
N ILE A 65 8.15 4.03 2.32
CA ILE A 65 8.07 5.40 2.84
C ILE A 65 7.08 5.48 3.99
N LEU A 66 5.90 4.87 3.85
CA LEU A 66 4.90 4.87 4.91
C LEU A 66 5.38 4.13 6.17
N ARG A 67 6.08 3.00 6.02
CA ARG A 67 6.72 2.30 7.15
C ARG A 67 7.73 3.19 7.87
N VAL A 68 8.55 3.92 7.11
CA VAL A 68 9.52 4.88 7.68
C VAL A 68 8.79 6.02 8.39
N TRP A 69 7.73 6.56 7.79
CA TRP A 69 6.94 7.64 8.37
C TRP A 69 6.26 7.22 9.69
N LEU A 70 5.60 6.06 9.71
CA LEU A 70 5.02 5.48 10.94
C LEU A 70 6.09 5.30 12.03
N ASN A 71 7.25 4.75 11.67
CA ASN A 71 8.35 4.58 12.62
C ASN A 71 8.91 5.91 13.15
N PHE A 72 8.82 6.98 12.36
CA PHE A 72 9.24 8.32 12.77
C PHE A 72 8.19 9.02 13.65
N GLU A 73 6.91 8.89 13.32
CA GLU A 73 5.80 9.46 14.09
C GLU A 73 5.72 8.83 15.49
N GLU A 74 5.90 7.52 15.57
CA GLU A 74 5.89 6.78 16.84
C GLU A 74 7.08 7.14 17.75
N ARG A 75 8.22 7.55 17.16
CA ARG A 75 9.37 8.12 17.90
C ARG A 75 9.07 9.52 18.43
N ARG A 76 8.22 10.30 17.74
CA ARG A 76 7.87 11.67 18.12
C ARG A 76 6.75 11.71 19.16
N ASN A 77 5.77 10.81 19.06
CA ASN A 77 4.62 10.72 19.97
C ASN A 77 4.44 9.29 20.54
N PRO A 78 5.29 8.87 21.51
CA PRO A 78 5.21 7.53 22.10
C PRO A 78 3.88 7.23 22.82
N THR A 79 3.11 8.26 23.19
CA THR A 79 1.83 8.11 23.90
C THR A 79 0.67 7.62 22.99
N GLN A 80 0.77 7.77 21.66
CA GLN A 80 -0.29 7.33 20.74
C GLN A 80 -0.21 5.82 20.42
N GLY A 81 0.97 5.20 20.48
CA GLY A 81 1.14 3.76 20.27
C GLY A 81 0.56 2.88 21.40
N ALA A 82 0.21 3.48 22.55
CA ALA A 82 -0.39 2.79 23.69
C ALA A 82 -1.93 2.78 23.65
N GLN A 83 -2.56 3.51 22.72
CA GLN A 83 -4.02 3.65 22.62
C GLN A 83 -4.60 3.23 21.27
N ALA A 84 -3.75 2.84 20.31
CA ALA A 84 -4.17 2.33 19.01
C ALA A 84 -4.34 0.82 19.07
#